data_AF-A0A6C0CGD2-F1
#
_entry.id   AF-A0A6C0CGD2-F1
#
_cell.length_a   1.000
_cell.length_b   1.000
_cell.length_c   1.000
_cell.angle_alpha   90.00
_cell.angle_beta   90.00
_cell.angle_gamma   90.00
#
_symmetry.space_group_name_H-M   'P 1'
#
loop_
_entity.id
_entity.type
_entity.pdbx_description
1 polymer ?
#
loop_
_entity_poly.entity_id
_entity_poly.type
_entity_poly.pdbx_seq_one_letter_code
_entity_poly.pdbx_strand_id
1 'polypeptide(L)'
;MMIIKCLLNIMWFNKNDLKFHNSISDKSIRGYVLPHAGTKYTGKIISHTLRFKPTFKFKKVVIIYYPVSDKPNVYNRYYHEYYVPMKSIKHFIDNKWNMKEVSYVGVNLRSELDELDVTDTTDTLIIVSADFSHFLPFKYAMDLENKASMSLMFKKYNKTEYTDIIDHIISFKFLNRIIPYDWYLQWIGRTRSPGEKGVGYLSFFIKEPIPLVKPDGIFVTCYDNNMVAHECLGEWFPYNNWTKHTENNLIKKVIHLGNTSSRLTGGISNGLPVTYYTVTYLYNDNKNFIRGYHGIKYNAFYLPNVMLENTHSNGKWIDSNDNEWLDGNFMLHHTLNKLTQKAKKANSNNYTLYRSEVRHFKI
;
A
#
# COMPACT_ATOMS: atom_id res chain seq x y z
N MET A 1 38.41 16.90 1.60
CA MET A 1 37.69 16.18 0.52
C MET A 1 36.98 14.88 0.96
N MET A 2 37.38 14.22 2.05
CA MET A 2 36.73 13.00 2.57
C MET A 2 35.38 13.26 3.28
N ILE A 3 35.26 14.40 3.97
CA ILE A 3 34.06 14.76 4.77
C ILE A 3 32.83 15.01 3.89
N ILE A 4 32.98 15.63 2.72
CA ILE A 4 31.88 15.90 1.77
C ILE A 4 31.36 14.60 1.13
N LYS A 5 32.23 13.61 0.86
CA LYS A 5 31.82 12.27 0.38
C LYS A 5 31.04 11.48 1.44
N CYS A 6 31.35 11.64 2.73
CA CYS A 6 30.57 11.04 3.83
C CYS A 6 29.19 11.70 3.98
N LEU A 7 29.09 13.04 3.86
CA LEU A 7 27.81 13.75 3.98
C LEU A 7 26.82 13.38 2.85
N LEU A 8 27.31 13.19 1.62
CA LEU A 8 26.50 12.70 0.50
C LEU A 8 26.05 11.23 0.67
N ASN A 9 26.77 10.40 1.43
CA ASN A 9 26.31 9.05 1.83
C ASN A 9 25.13 9.08 2.79
N ILE A 10 25.20 9.94 3.80
CA ILE A 10 24.21 9.97 4.88
C ILE A 10 22.84 10.49 4.37
N MET A 11 22.82 11.31 3.32
CA MET A 11 21.60 11.95 2.86
C MET A 11 20.58 10.99 2.22
N TRP A 12 21.05 10.00 1.45
CA TRP A 12 20.16 9.12 0.68
C TRP A 12 19.93 7.75 1.33
N PHE A 13 20.98 7.11 1.85
CA PHE A 13 20.86 5.78 2.43
C PHE A 13 21.73 5.63 3.67
N ASN A 14 21.11 5.26 4.77
CA ASN A 14 21.75 4.84 6.00
C ASN A 14 21.05 3.59 6.53
N LYS A 15 21.81 2.50 6.65
CA LYS A 15 21.31 1.22 7.18
C LYS A 15 20.71 1.33 8.58
N ASN A 16 21.15 2.31 9.38
CA ASN A 16 20.66 2.51 10.74
C ASN A 16 19.23 3.08 10.79
N ASP A 17 18.75 3.65 9.68
CA ASP A 17 17.36 4.11 9.56
C ASP A 17 16.38 2.94 9.30
N LEU A 18 16.91 1.76 8.95
CA LEU A 18 16.15 0.55 8.69
C LEU A 18 16.14 -0.37 9.91
N LYS A 19 14.98 -0.98 10.17
CA LYS A 19 14.75 -1.91 11.29
C LYS A 19 14.29 -3.26 10.78
N PHE A 20 14.89 -4.32 11.30
CA PHE A 20 14.43 -5.67 11.02
C PHE A 20 13.32 -6.08 11.97
N HIS A 21 12.12 -6.24 11.43
CA HIS A 21 11.00 -6.89 12.13
C HIS A 21 11.02 -8.41 11.94
N ASN A 22 10.16 -9.13 12.67
CA ASN A 22 9.91 -10.53 12.39
C ASN A 22 9.35 -10.70 10.99
N SER A 23 9.97 -11.58 10.22
CA SER A 23 9.60 -11.83 8.83
C SER A 23 8.26 -12.56 8.75
N ILE A 24 7.40 -12.09 7.86
CA ILE A 24 6.10 -12.72 7.55
C ILE A 24 6.22 -13.24 6.13
N SER A 25 6.17 -14.56 5.98
CA SER A 25 6.24 -15.18 4.66
C SER A 25 4.89 -15.07 3.96
N ASP A 26 4.88 -14.59 2.72
CA ASP A 26 3.69 -14.51 1.87
C ASP A 26 4.01 -15.04 0.47
N LYS A 27 3.25 -16.05 0.03
CA LYS A 27 3.42 -16.71 -1.26
C LYS A 27 2.90 -15.90 -2.45
N SER A 28 2.04 -14.93 -2.20
CA SER A 28 1.44 -14.09 -3.24
C SER A 28 2.33 -12.91 -3.63
N ILE A 29 3.25 -12.48 -2.75
CA ILE A 29 4.10 -11.33 -3.03
C ILE A 29 5.08 -11.67 -4.16
N ARG A 30 5.09 -10.81 -5.19
CA ARG A 30 6.01 -10.82 -6.33
C ARG A 30 6.84 -9.54 -6.44
N GLY A 31 6.53 -8.55 -5.61
CA GLY A 31 7.22 -7.29 -5.63
C GLY A 31 6.65 -6.26 -4.67
N TYR A 32 7.20 -5.05 -4.74
CA TYR A 32 6.85 -3.94 -3.86
C TYR A 32 6.77 -2.63 -4.62
N VAL A 33 6.00 -1.69 -4.08
CA VAL A 33 6.20 -0.27 -4.35
C VAL A 33 6.94 0.29 -3.14
N LEU A 34 8.12 0.86 -3.36
CA LEU A 34 8.96 1.44 -2.31
C LEU A 34 9.22 2.92 -2.61
N PRO A 35 9.21 3.79 -1.58
CA PRO A 35 9.59 5.18 -1.73
C PRO A 35 11.09 5.32 -1.98
N HIS A 36 11.49 6.46 -2.54
CA HIS A 36 12.89 6.74 -2.91
C HIS A 36 13.50 7.99 -2.29
N ALA A 37 12.75 8.78 -1.52
CA ALA A 37 13.36 9.76 -0.64
C ALA A 37 14.32 9.10 0.36
N GLY A 38 15.27 9.89 0.88
CA GLY A 38 16.32 9.38 1.76
C GLY A 38 15.80 8.57 2.96
N THR A 39 16.53 7.52 3.35
CA THR A 39 16.08 6.56 4.38
C THR A 39 15.77 7.18 5.74
N LYS A 40 16.29 8.38 6.03
CA LYS A 40 15.90 9.16 7.21
C LYS A 40 14.39 9.38 7.29
N TYR A 41 13.73 9.54 6.15
CA TYR A 41 12.28 9.78 6.05
C TYR A 41 11.51 8.49 5.71
N THR A 42 12.09 7.63 4.89
CA THR A 42 11.41 6.46 4.32
C THR A 42 11.72 5.15 5.03
N GLY A 43 12.73 5.13 5.91
CA GLY A 43 13.25 3.90 6.53
C GLY A 43 12.21 3.11 7.31
N LYS A 44 11.29 3.81 8.01
CA LYS A 44 10.17 3.18 8.74
C LYS A 44 9.20 2.44 7.83
N ILE A 45 8.76 3.07 6.74
CA ILE A 45 7.81 2.44 5.81
C ILE A 45 8.50 1.34 4.98
N ILE A 46 9.76 1.52 4.60
CA ILE A 46 10.55 0.46 3.95
C ILE A 46 10.69 -0.75 4.89
N SER A 47 11.00 -0.52 6.17
CA SER A 47 11.11 -1.58 7.17
C SER A 47 9.78 -2.29 7.41
N HIS A 48 8.70 -1.52 7.46
CA HIS A 48 7.33 -2.03 7.54
C HIS A 48 6.98 -2.92 6.35
N THR A 49 7.35 -2.54 5.14
CA THR A 49 7.02 -3.27 3.91
C THR A 49 7.92 -4.50 3.72
N LEU A 50 9.23 -4.38 3.95
CA LEU A 50 10.20 -5.46 3.75
C LEU A 50 10.23 -6.50 4.88
N ARG A 51 9.41 -6.34 5.92
CA ARG A 51 9.15 -7.45 6.85
C ARG A 51 8.36 -8.58 6.18
N PHE A 52 7.60 -8.29 5.13
CA PHE A 52 6.83 -9.28 4.40
C PHE A 52 7.71 -9.89 3.32
N LYS A 53 8.19 -11.10 3.56
CA LYS A 53 9.16 -11.81 2.72
C LYS A 53 8.41 -12.66 1.68
N PRO A 54 8.74 -12.57 0.39
CA PRO A 54 8.14 -13.44 -0.61
C PRO A 54 8.71 -14.86 -0.45
N THR A 55 7.92 -15.89 -0.74
CA THR A 55 8.37 -17.29 -0.60
C THR A 55 8.94 -17.89 -1.87
N PHE A 56 8.67 -17.29 -3.03
CA PHE A 56 9.23 -17.76 -4.30
C PHE A 56 10.72 -17.48 -4.36
N LYS A 57 11.46 -18.32 -5.10
CA LYS A 57 12.90 -18.10 -5.32
C LYS A 57 13.07 -17.12 -6.46
N PHE A 58 13.91 -16.12 -6.26
CA PHE A 58 14.30 -15.16 -7.28
C PHE A 58 15.82 -14.97 -7.25
N LYS A 59 16.40 -14.70 -8.42
CA LYS A 59 17.84 -14.40 -8.58
C LYS A 59 18.07 -12.96 -9.03
N LYS A 60 17.00 -12.24 -9.36
CA LYS A 60 17.05 -10.90 -9.93
C LYS A 60 16.04 -10.00 -9.21
N VAL A 61 16.45 -8.78 -8.91
CA VAL A 61 15.57 -7.69 -8.49
C VAL A 61 15.57 -6.64 -9.58
N VAL A 62 14.39 -6.38 -10.13
CA VAL A 62 14.17 -5.32 -11.13
C VAL A 62 13.57 -4.11 -10.43
N ILE A 63 14.19 -2.94 -10.62
CA ILE A 63 13.75 -1.68 -10.03
C ILE A 63 13.32 -0.75 -11.15
N ILE A 64 12.02 -0.54 -11.29
CA ILE A 64 11.41 0.37 -12.24
C ILE A 64 11.41 1.76 -11.62
N TYR A 65 12.03 2.72 -12.31
CA TYR A 65 12.09 4.09 -11.84
C TYR A 65 12.09 5.08 -13.01
N TYR A 66 11.66 6.30 -12.73
CA TYR A 66 11.81 7.41 -13.64
C TYR A 66 12.65 8.48 -12.94
N PRO A 67 13.82 8.85 -13.48
CA PRO A 67 14.66 9.87 -12.88
C PRO A 67 14.13 11.28 -13.15
N VAL A 68 13.91 12.05 -12.07
CA VAL A 68 13.53 13.47 -12.15
C VAL A 68 14.69 14.30 -12.71
N SER A 69 15.92 13.96 -12.33
CA SER A 69 17.12 14.64 -12.82
C SER A 69 17.60 14.07 -14.16
N ASP A 70 18.21 14.92 -14.97
CA ASP A 70 18.80 14.54 -16.26
C ASP A 70 20.07 13.70 -16.06
N LYS A 71 20.75 13.91 -14.93
CA LYS A 71 22.02 13.25 -14.61
C LYS A 71 21.93 12.53 -13.26
N PRO A 72 22.70 11.45 -13.05
CA PRO A 72 22.75 10.77 -11.78
C PRO A 72 23.11 11.72 -10.62
N ASN A 73 22.33 11.71 -9.54
CA ASN A 73 22.44 12.63 -8.41
C ASN A 73 22.97 11.99 -7.12
N VAL A 74 23.37 10.71 -7.18
CA VAL A 74 24.04 9.98 -6.11
C VAL A 74 25.42 9.53 -6.59
N TYR A 75 26.48 10.13 -6.02
CA TYR A 75 27.89 9.97 -6.43
C TYR A 75 28.15 10.17 -7.92
N ASN A 76 27.33 10.95 -8.62
CA ASN A 76 27.36 11.11 -10.07
C ASN A 76 27.29 9.77 -10.82
N ARG A 77 26.71 8.73 -10.20
CA ARG A 77 26.64 7.37 -10.74
C ARG A 77 25.23 6.79 -10.75
N TYR A 78 24.44 7.07 -9.72
CA TYR A 78 23.08 6.57 -9.61
C TYR A 78 22.06 7.70 -9.52
N TYR A 79 20.87 7.45 -10.04
CA TYR A 79 19.68 8.21 -9.70
C TYR A 79 19.16 7.74 -8.34
N HIS A 80 18.76 8.66 -7.47
CA HIS A 80 18.28 8.31 -6.13
C HIS A 80 17.03 7.41 -6.16
N GLU A 81 16.19 7.59 -7.19
CA GLU A 81 15.02 6.79 -7.52
C GLU A 81 15.38 5.31 -7.73
N TYR A 82 16.58 5.00 -8.21
CA TYR A 82 17.13 3.64 -8.26
C TYR A 82 17.87 3.28 -6.97
N TYR A 83 18.74 4.18 -6.50
CA TYR A 83 19.72 3.90 -5.46
C TYR A 83 19.08 3.56 -4.11
N VAL A 84 18.09 4.33 -3.68
CA VAL A 84 17.48 4.16 -2.35
C VAL A 84 16.69 2.84 -2.26
N PRO A 85 15.78 2.50 -3.20
CA PRO A 85 15.14 1.19 -3.21
C PRO A 85 16.15 0.05 -3.30
N MET A 86 17.15 0.14 -4.19
CA MET A 86 18.18 -0.89 -4.40
C MET A 86 18.96 -1.18 -3.11
N LYS A 87 19.51 -0.15 -2.46
CA LYS A 87 20.29 -0.32 -1.23
C LYS A 87 19.43 -0.86 -0.09
N SER A 88 18.17 -0.43 -0.02
CA SER A 88 17.22 -0.87 1.00
C SER A 88 16.87 -2.35 0.87
N ILE A 89 16.41 -2.78 -0.31
CA ILE A 89 16.10 -4.20 -0.54
C ILE A 89 17.33 -5.08 -0.39
N LYS A 90 18.49 -4.63 -0.89
CA LYS A 90 19.76 -5.35 -0.74
C LYS A 90 20.12 -5.57 0.72
N HIS A 91 19.95 -4.54 1.56
CA HIS A 91 20.21 -4.66 2.99
C HIS A 91 19.35 -5.75 3.65
N PHE A 92 18.06 -5.84 3.31
CA PHE A 92 17.18 -6.90 3.80
C PHE A 92 17.53 -8.28 3.24
N ILE A 93 17.79 -8.38 1.93
CA ILE A 93 18.18 -9.63 1.27
C ILE A 93 19.44 -10.22 1.91
N ASP A 94 20.49 -9.40 2.05
CA ASP A 94 21.80 -9.84 2.53
C ASP A 94 21.79 -10.18 4.03
N ASN A 95 21.10 -9.38 4.85
CA ASN A 95 21.27 -9.42 6.31
C ASN A 95 20.06 -10.00 7.07
N LYS A 96 18.88 -10.05 6.45
CA LYS A 96 17.65 -10.53 7.10
C LYS A 96 17.08 -11.76 6.43
N TRP A 97 17.03 -11.78 5.12
CA TRP A 97 16.49 -12.91 4.36
C TRP A 97 17.55 -13.97 4.04
N ASN A 98 18.83 -13.61 4.20
CA ASN A 98 20.02 -14.44 4.00
C ASN A 98 20.04 -15.12 2.62
N MET A 99 19.68 -14.36 1.58
CA MET A 99 19.70 -14.85 0.21
C MET A 99 21.03 -14.44 -0.44
N LYS A 100 21.66 -15.38 -1.16
CA LYS A 100 22.92 -15.16 -1.88
C LYS A 100 22.63 -15.00 -3.38
N GLU A 101 23.58 -14.41 -4.10
CA GLU A 101 23.59 -14.37 -5.58
C GLU A 101 22.37 -13.68 -6.22
N VAL A 102 21.85 -12.65 -5.56
CA VAL A 102 20.79 -11.81 -6.13
C VAL A 102 21.40 -10.63 -6.89
N SER A 103 21.07 -10.49 -8.18
CA SER A 103 21.42 -9.35 -9.02
C SER A 103 20.39 -8.22 -8.93
N TYR A 104 20.81 -6.98 -9.18
CA TYR A 104 19.96 -5.79 -9.12
C TYR A 104 20.05 -5.04 -10.44
N VAL A 105 18.92 -4.85 -11.11
CA VAL A 105 18.82 -4.20 -12.42
C VAL A 105 17.86 -3.02 -12.33
N GLY A 106 18.30 -1.85 -12.79
CA GLY A 106 17.47 -0.65 -12.88
C GLY A 106 16.85 -0.52 -14.27
N VAL A 107 15.54 -0.27 -14.34
CA VAL A 107 14.82 0.05 -15.57
C VAL A 107 14.54 1.55 -15.53
N ASN A 108 15.35 2.31 -16.26
CA ASN A 108 15.24 3.76 -16.39
C ASN A 108 14.19 4.10 -17.46
N LEU A 109 13.05 4.64 -17.04
CA LEU A 109 11.95 4.97 -17.96
C LEU A 109 12.11 6.32 -18.67
N ARG A 110 13.18 7.06 -18.41
CA ARG A 110 13.49 8.31 -19.11
C ARG A 110 14.37 8.10 -20.34
N SER A 111 15.25 7.09 -20.33
CA SER A 111 16.00 6.68 -21.52
C SER A 111 15.08 5.99 -22.52
N GLU A 112 15.43 6.02 -23.81
CA GLU A 112 14.76 5.21 -24.83
C GLU A 112 14.68 3.76 -24.33
N LEU A 113 13.46 3.22 -24.32
CA LEU A 113 13.14 1.87 -23.85
C LEU A 113 13.59 0.84 -24.90
N ASP A 114 14.83 0.94 -25.34
CA ASP A 114 15.41 0.01 -26.28
C ASP A 114 15.87 -1.21 -25.48
N GLU A 115 15.19 -2.34 -25.72
CA GLU A 115 15.69 -3.69 -25.48
C GLU A 115 15.68 -4.27 -24.06
N LEU A 116 14.92 -3.75 -23.10
CA LEU A 116 14.64 -4.54 -21.89
C LEU A 116 13.55 -5.57 -22.18
N ASP A 117 13.99 -6.76 -22.60
CA ASP A 117 13.17 -7.97 -22.69
C ASP A 117 12.79 -8.44 -21.28
N VAL A 118 11.86 -7.71 -20.65
CA VAL A 118 11.27 -8.07 -19.34
C VAL A 118 10.06 -9.00 -19.54
N THR A 119 10.10 -9.84 -20.57
CA THR A 119 8.99 -10.76 -20.88
C THR A 119 8.94 -11.93 -19.90
N ASP A 120 10.08 -12.33 -19.33
CA ASP A 120 10.14 -13.34 -18.26
C ASP A 120 10.40 -12.71 -16.87
N THR A 121 9.35 -12.73 -16.05
CA THR A 121 9.38 -12.27 -14.65
C THR A 121 9.36 -13.42 -13.63
N THR A 122 9.47 -14.68 -14.07
CA THR A 122 9.30 -15.87 -13.21
C THR A 122 10.31 -15.95 -12.06
N ASP A 123 11.56 -15.53 -12.28
CA ASP A 123 12.64 -15.53 -11.29
C ASP A 123 12.99 -14.13 -10.75
N THR A 124 12.05 -13.19 -10.90
CA THR A 124 12.27 -11.76 -10.69
C THR A 124 11.41 -11.20 -9.57
N LEU A 125 12.05 -10.51 -8.61
CA LEU A 125 11.35 -9.63 -7.67
C LEU A 125 11.25 -8.22 -8.28
N ILE A 126 10.03 -7.70 -8.40
CA ILE A 126 9.80 -6.40 -9.03
C ILE A 126 9.67 -5.31 -7.97
N ILE A 127 10.30 -4.16 -8.18
CA ILE A 127 10.14 -2.97 -7.35
C ILE A 127 9.75 -1.80 -8.23
N VAL A 128 8.68 -1.10 -7.89
CA VAL A 128 8.38 0.22 -8.44
C VAL A 128 8.84 1.27 -7.43
N SER A 129 9.65 2.21 -7.90
CA SER A 129 10.14 3.34 -7.12
C SER A 129 9.20 4.53 -7.29
N ALA A 130 8.53 4.96 -6.22
CA ALA A 130 7.60 6.09 -6.28
C ALA A 130 7.38 6.77 -4.92
N ASP A 131 7.44 8.10 -4.92
CA ASP A 131 6.94 8.99 -3.87
C ASP A 131 5.59 9.63 -4.28
N PHE A 132 4.94 10.33 -3.36
CA PHE A 132 3.58 10.85 -3.54
C PHE A 132 3.43 12.28 -2.98
N SER A 133 2.54 13.09 -3.53
CA SER A 133 2.06 14.38 -3.00
C SER A 133 3.14 15.36 -2.51
N HIS A 134 3.97 15.84 -3.42
CA HIS A 134 5.08 16.74 -3.10
C HIS A 134 4.57 18.12 -2.65
N PHE A 135 4.91 18.51 -1.42
CA PHE A 135 4.69 19.84 -0.86
C PHE A 135 3.24 20.33 -0.84
N LEU A 136 2.28 19.40 -0.81
CA LEU A 136 0.86 19.72 -0.68
C LEU A 136 0.48 19.92 0.80
N PRO A 137 -0.49 20.82 1.09
CA PRO A 137 -1.04 20.96 2.43
C PRO A 137 -1.57 19.62 2.93
N PHE A 138 -1.27 19.30 4.20
CA PHE A 138 -1.53 17.99 4.78
C PHE A 138 -2.88 17.38 4.43
N LYS A 139 -3.99 18.06 4.74
CA LYS A 139 -5.35 17.53 4.50
C LYS A 139 -5.63 17.21 3.05
N TYR A 140 -5.27 18.15 2.17
CA TYR A 140 -5.46 17.99 0.74
C TYR A 140 -4.62 16.83 0.20
N ALA A 141 -3.38 16.72 0.67
CA ALA A 141 -2.51 15.60 0.33
C ALA A 141 -3.11 14.26 0.77
N MET A 142 -3.74 14.16 1.95
CA MET A 142 -4.35 12.91 2.40
C MET A 142 -5.56 12.47 1.59
N ASP A 143 -6.41 13.42 1.18
CA ASP A 143 -7.53 13.09 0.30
C ASP A 143 -7.02 12.56 -1.06
N LEU A 144 -6.05 13.25 -1.66
CA LEU A 144 -5.49 12.83 -2.94
C LEU A 144 -4.73 11.50 -2.84
N GLU A 145 -3.94 11.27 -1.80
CA GLU A 145 -3.24 10.01 -1.59
C GLU A 145 -4.19 8.81 -1.43
N ASN A 146 -5.31 9.00 -0.72
CA ASN A 146 -6.32 7.96 -0.58
C ASN A 146 -6.88 7.58 -1.97
N LYS A 147 -7.27 8.57 -2.77
CA LYS A 147 -7.77 8.35 -4.14
C LYS A 147 -6.70 7.77 -5.06
N ALA A 148 -5.46 8.24 -4.95
CA ALA A 148 -4.30 7.73 -5.69
C ALA A 148 -4.08 6.25 -5.40
N SER A 149 -4.10 5.85 -4.12
CA SER A 149 -3.94 4.46 -3.71
C SER A 149 -5.01 3.54 -4.30
N MET A 150 -6.28 3.96 -4.26
CA MET A 150 -7.38 3.22 -4.88
C MET A 150 -7.23 3.16 -6.40
N SER A 151 -6.89 4.28 -7.05
CA SER A 151 -6.66 4.34 -8.49
C SER A 151 -5.59 3.35 -8.94
N LEU A 152 -4.47 3.27 -8.21
CA LEU A 152 -3.41 2.30 -8.45
C LEU A 152 -3.90 0.85 -8.29
N MET A 153 -4.67 0.55 -7.23
CA MET A 153 -5.23 -0.79 -6.98
C MET A 153 -6.24 -1.22 -8.06
N PHE A 154 -6.97 -0.28 -8.66
CA PHE A 154 -7.87 -0.51 -9.80
C PHE A 154 -7.19 -0.38 -11.18
N LYS A 155 -5.86 -0.20 -11.23
CA LYS A 155 -5.09 0.00 -12.47
C LYS A 155 -5.60 1.17 -13.32
N LYS A 156 -6.11 2.22 -12.67
CA LYS A 156 -6.58 3.45 -13.30
C LYS A 156 -5.46 4.49 -13.31
N TYR A 157 -4.96 4.82 -14.50
CA TYR A 157 -3.82 5.74 -14.71
C TYR A 157 -4.14 6.92 -15.63
N ASN A 158 -5.43 7.18 -15.84
CA ASN A 158 -5.88 8.35 -16.59
C ASN A 158 -5.51 9.60 -15.80
N LYS A 159 -5.14 10.66 -16.50
CA LYS A 159 -4.77 11.92 -15.87
C LYS A 159 -5.94 12.49 -15.06
N THR A 160 -5.75 12.58 -13.75
CA THR A 160 -6.63 13.21 -12.77
C THR A 160 -5.78 13.93 -11.73
N GLU A 161 -6.41 14.79 -10.92
CA GLU A 161 -5.76 15.49 -9.81
C GLU A 161 -5.02 14.54 -8.84
N TYR A 162 -5.60 13.37 -8.53
CA TYR A 162 -4.99 12.40 -7.62
C TYR A 162 -3.98 11.46 -8.30
N THR A 163 -3.99 11.30 -9.62
CA THR A 163 -2.90 10.57 -10.30
C THR A 163 -1.69 11.46 -10.54
N ASP A 164 -1.90 12.78 -10.64
CA ASP A 164 -0.82 13.76 -10.88
C ASP A 164 0.09 13.94 -9.66
N ILE A 165 -0.37 13.54 -8.46
CA ILE A 165 0.48 13.54 -7.25
C ILE A 165 1.38 12.31 -7.14
N ILE A 166 1.26 11.33 -8.04
CA ILE A 166 2.07 10.11 -8.03
C ILE A 166 3.32 10.39 -8.84
N ASP A 167 4.49 10.25 -8.23
CA ASP A 167 5.73 10.42 -8.96
C ASP A 167 5.79 9.44 -10.12
N HIS A 168 5.80 10.02 -11.32
CA HIS A 168 5.94 9.32 -12.59
C HIS A 168 5.01 8.11 -12.72
N ILE A 169 3.70 8.38 -12.86
CA ILE A 169 2.65 7.38 -13.09
C ILE A 169 2.97 6.39 -14.24
N ILE A 170 3.86 6.78 -15.16
CA ILE A 170 4.40 5.92 -16.22
C ILE A 170 5.09 4.66 -15.68
N SER A 171 5.70 4.71 -14.49
CA SER A 171 6.28 3.54 -13.81
C SER A 171 5.25 2.45 -13.53
N PHE A 172 4.04 2.84 -13.14
CA PHE A 172 2.93 1.91 -12.92
C PHE A 172 2.30 1.42 -14.23
N LYS A 173 2.25 2.29 -15.26
CA LYS A 173 1.84 1.86 -16.61
C LYS A 173 2.81 0.82 -17.18
N PHE A 174 4.12 1.01 -16.98
CA PHE A 174 5.15 0.07 -17.39
C PHE A 174 5.04 -1.25 -16.60
N LEU A 175 4.89 -1.19 -15.26
CA LEU A 175 4.65 -2.37 -14.43
C LEU A 175 3.52 -3.23 -15.02
N ASN A 176 2.37 -2.63 -15.32
CA ASN A 176 1.22 -3.37 -15.85
C ASN A 176 1.39 -3.93 -17.25
N ARG A 177 2.37 -3.45 -18.02
CA ARG A 177 2.72 -4.04 -19.32
C ARG A 177 3.54 -5.32 -19.17
N ILE A 178 4.30 -5.45 -18.08
CA ILE A 178 5.26 -6.56 -17.90
C ILE A 178 4.77 -7.65 -16.93
N ILE A 179 3.77 -7.36 -16.09
CA ILE A 179 3.18 -8.35 -15.18
C ILE A 179 1.90 -8.96 -15.76
N PRO A 180 1.53 -10.18 -15.36
CA PRO A 180 0.24 -10.76 -15.71
C PRO A 180 -0.95 -9.86 -15.35
N TYR A 181 -1.98 -9.89 -16.21
CA TYR A 181 -3.13 -9.00 -16.11
C TYR A 181 -3.89 -9.12 -14.79
N ASP A 182 -3.92 -10.31 -14.19
CA ASP A 182 -4.64 -10.61 -12.95
C ASP A 182 -3.85 -10.23 -11.68
N TRP A 183 -2.56 -9.94 -11.79
CA TRP A 183 -1.77 -9.42 -10.66
C TRP A 183 -2.27 -8.04 -10.23
N TYR A 184 -2.19 -7.74 -8.94
CA TYR A 184 -2.77 -6.53 -8.36
C TYR A 184 -1.87 -5.89 -7.32
N LEU A 185 -2.14 -4.61 -7.04
CA LEU A 185 -1.53 -3.90 -5.93
C LEU A 185 -2.37 -4.05 -4.67
N GLN A 186 -1.72 -4.26 -3.53
CA GLN A 186 -2.35 -4.18 -2.21
C GLN A 186 -1.66 -3.11 -1.38
N TRP A 187 -2.39 -2.06 -1.01
CA TRP A 187 -1.86 -0.99 -0.17
C TRP A 187 -1.55 -1.51 1.24
N ILE A 188 -0.32 -1.32 1.70
CA ILE A 188 0.16 -1.90 2.97
C ILE A 188 0.71 -0.86 3.94
N GLY A 189 1.13 0.31 3.45
CA GLY A 189 1.78 1.31 4.29
C GLY A 189 1.62 2.72 3.79
N ARG A 190 1.60 3.67 4.74
CA ARG A 190 1.58 5.11 4.50
C ARG A 190 2.34 5.83 5.60
N THR A 191 3.23 6.72 5.21
CA THR A 191 3.85 7.73 6.08
C THR A 191 4.12 9.00 5.28
N ARG A 192 4.54 10.08 5.93
CA ARG A 192 4.96 11.31 5.26
C ARG A 192 6.25 11.84 5.88
N SER A 193 6.96 12.70 5.15
CA SER A 193 8.00 13.52 5.75
C SER A 193 7.39 14.54 6.73
N PRO A 194 8.16 15.02 7.73
CA PRO A 194 7.69 16.05 8.66
C PRO A 194 7.31 17.37 7.96
N GLY A 195 6.48 18.17 8.65
CA GLY A 195 6.06 19.51 8.22
C GLY A 195 4.69 19.57 7.54
N GLU A 196 4.13 20.78 7.45
CA GLU A 196 2.79 21.03 6.93
C GLU A 196 2.63 20.72 5.43
N LYS A 197 3.76 20.77 4.70
CA LYS A 197 3.89 20.51 3.27
C LYS A 197 4.96 19.44 3.03
N GLY A 198 4.83 18.30 3.69
CA GLY A 198 5.73 17.15 3.48
C GLY A 198 5.50 16.43 2.14
N VAL A 199 6.33 15.41 1.89
CA VAL A 199 6.17 14.42 0.84
C VAL A 199 5.49 13.17 1.42
N GLY A 200 4.57 12.61 0.65
CA GLY A 200 3.88 11.35 0.90
C GLY A 200 4.68 10.12 0.50
N TYR A 201 4.63 9.10 1.35
CA TYR A 201 5.25 7.81 1.08
C TYR A 201 4.21 6.72 1.27
N LEU A 202 3.77 6.13 0.16
CA LEU A 202 2.88 4.98 0.15
C LEU A 202 3.68 3.74 -0.26
N SER A 203 3.26 2.58 0.24
CA SER A 203 3.87 1.31 -0.15
C SER A 203 2.81 0.26 -0.39
N PHE A 204 3.09 -0.60 -1.37
CA PHE A 204 2.17 -1.60 -1.84
C PHE A 204 2.91 -2.91 -2.01
N PHE A 205 2.19 -4.02 -1.89
CA PHE A 205 2.62 -5.28 -2.48
C PHE A 205 2.18 -5.35 -3.93
N ILE A 206 3.03 -5.92 -4.78
CA ILE A 206 2.65 -6.45 -6.08
C ILE A 206 2.34 -7.94 -5.84
N LYS A 207 1.09 -8.34 -6.03
CA LYS A 207 0.60 -9.68 -5.67
C LYS A 207 0.12 -10.47 -6.87
N GLU A 208 0.53 -11.73 -6.92
CA GLU A 208 -0.08 -12.78 -7.71
C GLU A 208 -1.33 -13.32 -6.99
N PRO A 209 -2.48 -13.43 -7.67
CA PRO A 209 -3.68 -14.01 -7.10
C PRO A 209 -3.46 -15.46 -6.66
N ILE A 210 -3.68 -15.73 -5.38
CA ILE A 210 -3.70 -17.10 -4.85
C ILE A 210 -5.13 -17.67 -4.85
N PRO A 211 -5.29 -19.00 -4.98
CA PRO A 211 -6.58 -19.64 -4.76
C PRO A 211 -7.14 -19.27 -3.38
N LEU A 212 -8.39 -18.81 -3.37
CA LEU A 212 -9.07 -18.43 -2.14
C LEU A 212 -9.42 -19.68 -1.35
N VAL A 213 -8.98 -19.70 -0.09
CA VAL A 213 -9.55 -20.60 0.92
C VAL A 213 -10.79 -19.95 1.52
N LYS A 214 -11.64 -20.76 2.16
CA LYS A 214 -12.87 -20.27 2.79
C LYS A 214 -12.53 -19.14 3.79
N PRO A 215 -13.07 -17.92 3.61
CA PRO A 215 -12.81 -16.81 4.51
C PRO A 215 -13.69 -16.88 5.76
N ASP A 216 -13.21 -16.31 6.86
CA ASP A 216 -14.01 -16.11 8.08
C ASP A 216 -15.04 -14.99 7.92
N GLY A 217 -14.82 -14.10 6.96
CA GLY A 217 -15.74 -13.05 6.57
C GLY A 217 -15.31 -12.37 5.28
N ILE A 218 -16.24 -11.68 4.64
CA ILE A 218 -15.95 -10.82 3.49
C ILE A 218 -16.49 -9.42 3.72
N PHE A 219 -15.86 -8.45 3.10
CA PHE A 219 -16.40 -7.11 2.93
C PHE A 219 -16.41 -6.75 1.45
N VAL A 220 -17.49 -6.12 0.98
CA VAL A 220 -17.55 -5.53 -0.34
C VAL A 220 -17.65 -4.02 -0.18
N THR A 221 -16.72 -3.30 -0.82
CA THR A 221 -16.72 -1.83 -0.91
C THR A 221 -16.90 -1.43 -2.36
N CYS A 222 -17.81 -0.51 -2.66
CA CYS A 222 -17.99 -0.01 -4.03
C CYS A 222 -17.59 1.47 -4.16
N TYR A 223 -17.19 1.87 -5.36
CA TYR A 223 -16.61 3.19 -5.64
C TYR A 223 -17.15 3.78 -6.94
N ASP A 224 -17.19 5.11 -7.03
CA ASP A 224 -17.42 5.82 -8.28
C ASP A 224 -16.16 5.94 -9.15
N ASN A 225 -16.29 6.64 -10.27
CA ASN A 225 -15.18 6.89 -11.17
C ASN A 225 -14.10 7.79 -10.54
N ASN A 226 -14.40 8.53 -9.48
CA ASN A 226 -13.43 9.39 -8.79
C ASN A 226 -12.73 8.68 -7.62
N MET A 227 -12.89 7.36 -7.50
CA MET A 227 -12.37 6.54 -6.41
C MET A 227 -12.94 6.93 -5.03
N VAL A 228 -14.13 7.56 -5.01
CA VAL A 228 -14.86 7.84 -3.78
C VAL A 228 -15.65 6.60 -3.40
N ALA A 229 -15.49 6.13 -2.16
CA ALA A 229 -16.24 4.99 -1.65
C ALA A 229 -17.71 5.37 -1.44
N HIS A 230 -18.61 4.52 -1.95
CA HIS A 230 -20.06 4.73 -1.85
C HIS A 230 -20.68 3.86 -0.78
N GLU A 231 -20.37 2.58 -0.66
CA GLU A 231 -20.95 1.73 0.38
C GLU A 231 -19.96 0.63 0.72
N CYS A 232 -20.05 0.12 1.96
CA CYS A 232 -19.20 -0.95 2.45
C CYS A 232 -20.01 -1.85 3.40
N LEU A 233 -20.29 -3.07 2.98
CA LEU A 233 -20.97 -4.07 3.80
C LEU A 233 -20.09 -5.31 4.00
N GLY A 234 -20.20 -5.91 5.17
CA GLY A 234 -19.53 -7.16 5.48
C GLY A 234 -20.49 -8.26 5.89
N GLU A 235 -20.05 -9.49 5.67
CA GLU A 235 -20.72 -10.72 6.08
C GLU A 235 -19.70 -11.65 6.74
N TRP A 236 -20.07 -12.23 7.88
CA TRP A 236 -19.21 -13.15 8.65
C TRP A 236 -19.70 -14.58 8.46
N PHE A 237 -18.77 -15.53 8.41
CA PHE A 237 -19.03 -16.94 8.14
C PHE A 237 -18.56 -17.84 9.30
N PRO A 238 -19.20 -17.76 10.48
CA PRO A 238 -18.77 -18.51 11.68
C PRO A 238 -18.78 -20.04 11.51
N TYR A 239 -19.43 -20.56 10.46
CA TYR A 239 -19.50 -21.98 10.14
C TYR A 239 -18.98 -22.30 8.72
N ASN A 240 -18.12 -21.45 8.15
CA ASN A 240 -17.51 -21.67 6.83
C ASN A 240 -18.52 -21.93 5.70
N ASN A 241 -19.67 -21.26 5.78
CA ASN A 241 -20.78 -21.32 4.83
C ASN A 241 -20.61 -20.33 3.66
N TRP A 242 -19.43 -19.72 3.50
CA TRP A 242 -19.13 -18.90 2.33
C TRP A 242 -19.26 -19.72 1.05
N THR A 243 -20.00 -19.17 0.09
CA THR A 243 -20.13 -19.68 -1.27
C THR A 243 -19.99 -18.52 -2.27
N LYS A 244 -19.77 -18.83 -3.54
CA LYS A 244 -19.84 -17.79 -4.58
C LYS A 244 -21.25 -17.18 -4.72
N HIS A 245 -22.30 -17.91 -4.36
CA HIS A 245 -23.65 -17.38 -4.34
C HIS A 245 -23.81 -16.28 -3.27
N THR A 246 -23.37 -16.54 -2.03
CA THR A 246 -23.45 -15.55 -0.93
C THR A 246 -22.59 -14.33 -1.23
N GLU A 247 -21.38 -14.52 -1.76
CA GLU A 247 -20.52 -13.42 -2.24
C GLU A 247 -21.24 -12.56 -3.30
N ASN A 248 -21.78 -13.17 -4.35
CA ASN A 248 -22.46 -12.46 -5.42
C ASN A 248 -23.71 -11.70 -4.93
N ASN A 249 -24.44 -12.25 -3.97
CA ASN A 249 -25.58 -11.57 -3.36
C ASN A 249 -25.14 -10.32 -2.59
N LEU A 250 -24.05 -10.42 -1.82
CA LEU A 250 -23.49 -9.27 -1.12
C LEU A 250 -22.98 -8.20 -2.10
N ILE A 251 -22.30 -8.59 -3.19
CA ILE A 251 -21.84 -7.68 -4.24
C ILE A 251 -23.01 -6.91 -4.84
N LYS A 252 -24.05 -7.61 -5.30
CA LYS A 252 -25.25 -7.00 -5.88
C LYS A 252 -25.91 -6.02 -4.90
N LYS A 253 -26.03 -6.41 -3.64
CA LYS A 253 -26.60 -5.56 -2.58
C LYS A 253 -25.78 -4.29 -2.37
N VAL A 254 -24.46 -4.39 -2.27
CA VAL A 254 -23.59 -3.22 -2.07
C VAL A 254 -23.64 -2.28 -3.27
N ILE A 255 -23.57 -2.80 -4.49
CA ILE A 255 -23.66 -1.97 -5.71
C ILE A 255 -25.02 -1.28 -5.80
N HIS A 256 -26.11 -2.00 -5.49
CA HIS A 256 -27.45 -1.40 -5.48
C HIS A 256 -27.53 -0.25 -4.48
N LEU A 257 -27.18 -0.50 -3.22
CA LEU A 257 -27.20 0.53 -2.17
C LEU A 257 -26.27 1.70 -2.47
N GLY A 258 -25.09 1.43 -3.05
CA GLY A 258 -24.13 2.46 -3.44
C GLY A 258 -24.64 3.39 -4.55
N ASN A 259 -25.62 2.95 -5.36
CA ASN A 259 -26.26 3.78 -6.39
C ASN A 259 -27.53 4.50 -5.86
N THR A 260 -28.20 3.95 -4.84
CA THR A 260 -29.55 4.43 -4.44
C THR A 260 -29.63 5.11 -3.07
N SER A 261 -28.95 4.58 -2.06
CA SER A 261 -29.25 4.89 -0.66
C SER A 261 -28.07 4.56 0.27
N SER A 262 -26.90 5.08 -0.09
CA SER A 262 -25.67 4.84 0.66
C SER A 262 -25.75 5.39 2.09
N ARG A 263 -25.42 4.53 3.07
CA ARG A 263 -25.21 4.96 4.46
C ARG A 263 -23.82 5.54 4.69
N LEU A 264 -22.83 5.09 3.93
CA LEU A 264 -21.43 5.50 4.09
C LEU A 264 -21.24 6.98 3.75
N THR A 265 -21.96 7.47 2.74
CA THR A 265 -21.87 8.86 2.28
C THR A 265 -23.03 9.72 2.79
N GLY A 266 -23.95 9.17 3.59
CA GLY A 266 -25.17 9.87 4.02
C GLY A 266 -26.02 10.39 2.85
N GLY A 267 -25.99 9.71 1.70
CA GLY A 267 -26.68 10.13 0.48
C GLY A 267 -25.95 11.16 -0.40
N ILE A 268 -24.78 11.67 -0.03
CA ILE A 268 -24.01 12.65 -0.83
C ILE A 268 -23.70 12.12 -2.25
N SER A 269 -23.47 10.82 -2.37
CA SER A 269 -23.15 10.17 -3.64
C SER A 269 -24.38 9.64 -4.41
N ASN A 270 -25.60 9.96 -3.99
CA ASN A 270 -26.81 9.50 -4.68
C ASN A 270 -26.84 10.04 -6.12
N GLY A 271 -27.05 9.15 -7.09
CA GLY A 271 -27.07 9.50 -8.52
C GLY A 271 -25.69 9.49 -9.21
N LEU A 272 -24.59 9.31 -8.47
CA LEU A 272 -23.28 9.05 -9.07
C LEU A 272 -23.13 7.55 -9.33
N PRO A 273 -22.81 7.13 -10.57
CA PRO A 273 -22.73 5.71 -10.90
C PRO A 273 -21.55 5.04 -10.21
N VAL A 274 -21.84 3.94 -9.52
CA VAL A 274 -20.81 3.00 -9.06
C VAL A 274 -20.17 2.36 -10.30
N THR A 275 -18.85 2.41 -10.39
CA THR A 275 -18.08 1.89 -11.53
C THR A 275 -17.03 0.85 -11.14
N TYR A 276 -16.74 0.72 -9.84
CA TYR A 276 -15.75 -0.21 -9.31
C TYR A 276 -16.22 -0.84 -8.00
N TYR A 277 -15.69 -2.01 -7.68
CA TYR A 277 -15.83 -2.61 -6.35
C TYR A 277 -14.62 -3.46 -5.96
N THR A 278 -14.39 -3.56 -4.66
CA THR A 278 -13.38 -4.42 -4.04
C THR A 278 -14.07 -5.45 -3.17
N VAL A 279 -13.68 -6.72 -3.32
CA VAL A 279 -13.99 -7.78 -2.35
C VAL A 279 -12.78 -8.00 -1.47
N THR A 280 -12.96 -7.84 -0.16
CA THR A 280 -11.94 -8.12 0.86
C THR A 280 -12.29 -9.39 1.60
N TYR A 281 -11.45 -10.42 1.46
CA TYR A 281 -11.56 -11.70 2.14
C TYR A 281 -10.76 -11.65 3.43
N LEU A 282 -11.40 -11.99 4.55
CA LEU A 282 -10.80 -11.93 5.88
C LEU A 282 -10.49 -13.32 6.40
N TYR A 283 -9.30 -13.44 7.00
CA TYR A 283 -8.83 -14.67 7.63
C TYR A 283 -8.32 -14.34 9.03
N ASN A 284 -8.85 -15.02 10.04
CA ASN A 284 -8.46 -14.84 11.43
C ASN A 284 -6.94 -15.06 11.57
N ASP A 285 -6.28 -14.14 12.27
CA ASP A 285 -4.84 -14.16 12.51
C ASP A 285 -4.57 -13.85 13.99
N ASN A 286 -3.79 -14.71 14.65
CA ASN A 286 -3.48 -14.59 16.08
C ASN A 286 -2.14 -13.87 16.33
N LYS A 287 -1.58 -13.21 15.32
CA LYS A 287 -0.32 -12.47 15.42
C LYS A 287 -0.53 -11.08 16.04
N ASN A 288 0.59 -10.37 16.25
CA ASN A 288 0.55 -8.98 16.69
C ASN A 288 0.00 -8.05 15.59
N PHE A 289 -0.70 -6.99 16.00
CA PHE A 289 -1.25 -6.00 15.08
C PHE A 289 -0.19 -5.34 14.20
N ILE A 290 -0.56 -5.09 12.94
CA ILE A 290 0.28 -4.45 11.93
C ILE A 290 -0.62 -3.55 11.10
N ARG A 291 -0.41 -2.23 11.20
CA ARG A 291 -1.19 -1.21 10.49
C ARG A 291 -1.14 -1.46 8.97
N GLY A 292 -2.30 -1.42 8.31
CA GLY A 292 -2.41 -1.66 6.87
C GLY A 292 -2.39 -3.13 6.44
N TYR A 293 -1.96 -4.06 7.29
CA TYR A 293 -2.01 -5.49 7.02
C TYR A 293 -3.17 -6.18 7.72
N HIS A 294 -3.44 -5.81 8.98
CA HIS A 294 -4.51 -6.39 9.78
C HIS A 294 -5.75 -5.51 9.82
N GLY A 295 -6.91 -6.11 9.57
CA GLY A 295 -8.20 -5.62 10.05
C GLY A 295 -8.39 -6.02 11.50
N ILE A 296 -9.24 -5.28 12.23
CA ILE A 296 -9.44 -5.47 13.66
C ILE A 296 -10.92 -5.54 13.99
N LYS A 297 -11.32 -6.64 14.64
CA LYS A 297 -12.64 -6.86 15.20
C LYS A 297 -12.58 -6.68 16.70
N TYR A 298 -13.38 -5.77 17.21
CA TYR A 298 -13.57 -5.54 18.64
C TYR A 298 -15.08 -5.45 18.86
N ASN A 299 -15.60 -4.29 19.24
CA ASN A 299 -17.04 -4.01 19.27
C ASN A 299 -17.66 -3.76 17.89
N ALA A 300 -16.84 -3.30 16.96
CA ALA A 300 -17.13 -3.15 15.54
C ALA A 300 -15.96 -3.73 14.74
N PHE A 301 -15.94 -3.49 13.43
CA PHE A 301 -14.83 -3.89 12.57
C PHE A 301 -14.28 -2.72 11.77
N TYR A 302 -12.96 -2.68 11.61
CA TYR A 302 -12.28 -1.86 10.61
C TYR A 302 -11.41 -2.72 9.71
N LEU A 303 -11.50 -2.48 8.40
CA LEU A 303 -10.62 -3.05 7.39
C LEU A 303 -9.21 -2.44 7.51
N PRO A 304 -8.15 -3.14 7.05
CA PRO A 304 -6.79 -2.62 7.11
C PRO A 304 -6.61 -1.23 6.50
N ASN A 305 -7.27 -0.98 5.35
CA ASN A 305 -7.17 0.31 4.63
C ASN A 305 -7.74 1.48 5.45
N VAL A 306 -8.75 1.25 6.28
CA VAL A 306 -9.33 2.33 7.11
C VAL A 306 -8.25 2.92 8.02
N MET A 307 -7.30 2.10 8.49
CA MET A 307 -6.21 2.55 9.35
C MET A 307 -5.15 3.29 8.53
N LEU A 308 -4.93 2.91 7.27
CA LEU A 308 -4.03 3.66 6.38
C LEU A 308 -4.60 5.04 6.04
N GLU A 309 -5.90 5.11 5.77
CA GLU A 309 -6.62 6.33 5.40
C GLU A 309 -6.71 7.34 6.56
N ASN A 310 -6.98 6.85 7.78
CA ASN A 310 -7.50 7.68 8.87
C ASN A 310 -6.61 7.76 10.11
N THR A 311 -5.44 7.11 10.13
CA THR A 311 -4.52 7.18 11.29
C THR A 311 -3.13 7.63 10.91
N HIS A 312 -2.49 8.33 11.84
CA HIS A 312 -1.06 8.63 11.83
C HIS A 312 -0.22 7.36 12.06
N SER A 313 1.11 7.45 11.95
CA SER A 313 1.99 6.29 12.21
C SER A 313 1.91 5.79 13.64
N ASN A 314 1.68 6.70 14.59
CA ASN A 314 1.49 6.39 16.00
C ASN A 314 0.08 5.87 16.36
N GLY A 315 -0.82 5.75 15.38
CA GLY A 315 -2.19 5.24 15.59
C GLY A 315 -3.21 6.25 16.08
N LYS A 316 -2.83 7.51 16.37
CA LYS A 316 -3.79 8.60 16.57
C LYS A 316 -4.62 8.76 15.29
N TRP A 317 -5.93 8.92 15.44
CA TRP A 317 -6.81 9.22 14.32
C TRP A 317 -6.59 10.65 13.84
N ILE A 318 -6.53 10.80 12.53
CA ILE A 318 -6.36 12.09 11.88
C ILE A 318 -7.63 12.91 12.13
N ASP A 319 -7.49 14.08 12.76
CA ASP A 319 -8.60 14.99 13.09
C ASP A 319 -8.54 16.28 12.26
N SER A 320 -9.58 17.10 12.23
CA SER A 320 -9.63 18.32 11.40
C SER A 320 -8.51 19.34 11.67
N ASN A 321 -7.91 19.29 12.86
CA ASN A 321 -6.94 20.28 13.33
C ASN A 321 -5.49 19.83 13.07
N ASP A 322 -5.27 18.56 12.72
CA ASP A 322 -3.94 18.08 12.34
C ASP A 322 -3.48 18.74 11.02
N ASN A 323 -2.37 19.46 11.08
CA ASN A 323 -1.75 20.14 9.92
C ASN A 323 -0.45 19.46 9.45
N GLU A 324 0.03 18.45 10.17
CA GLU A 324 1.24 17.70 9.81
C GLU A 324 1.14 16.23 10.22
N TRP A 325 2.08 15.42 9.73
CA TRP A 325 2.13 14.00 10.01
C TRP A 325 2.76 13.70 11.38
N LEU A 326 2.04 12.93 12.19
CA LEU A 326 2.54 12.51 13.50
C LEU A 326 3.22 11.13 13.40
N ASP A 327 4.50 11.13 13.70
CA ASP A 327 5.30 9.91 13.77
C ASP A 327 5.24 9.28 15.17
N GLY A 328 5.63 8.00 15.30
CA GLY A 328 5.72 7.29 16.56
C GLY A 328 5.32 5.82 16.47
N ASN A 329 5.34 5.13 17.61
CA ASN A 329 4.91 3.74 17.72
C ASN A 329 3.38 3.65 17.70
N PHE A 330 2.83 2.68 16.96
CA PHE A 330 1.39 2.53 16.83
C PHE A 330 0.73 2.13 18.16
N MET A 331 -0.13 2.98 18.69
CA MET A 331 -0.87 2.75 19.92
C MET A 331 -2.28 2.23 19.63
N LEU A 332 -2.48 0.93 19.84
CA LEU A 332 -3.73 0.23 19.45
C LEU A 332 -4.99 0.77 20.14
N HIS A 333 -4.85 1.30 21.37
CA HIS A 333 -5.99 1.78 22.16
C HIS A 333 -6.78 2.90 21.44
N HIS A 334 -6.12 3.74 20.63
CA HIS A 334 -6.82 4.75 19.84
C HIS A 334 -7.82 4.14 18.85
N THR A 335 -7.42 3.05 18.17
CA THR A 335 -8.31 2.30 17.27
C THR A 335 -9.42 1.58 18.02
N LEU A 336 -9.11 0.96 19.17
CA LEU A 336 -10.13 0.28 19.99
C LEU A 336 -11.21 1.25 20.48
N ASN A 337 -10.83 2.45 20.92
CA ASN A 337 -11.76 3.49 21.33
C ASN A 337 -12.69 3.92 20.18
N LYS A 338 -12.17 4.06 18.96
CA LYS A 338 -13.01 4.36 17.78
C LYS A 338 -13.95 3.22 17.41
N LEU A 339 -13.54 1.96 17.59
CA LEU A 339 -14.43 0.81 17.39
C LEU A 339 -15.56 0.77 18.42
N THR A 340 -15.29 1.10 19.68
CA THR A 340 -16.32 1.26 20.73
C THR A 340 -17.32 2.35 20.35
N GLN A 341 -16.83 3.53 19.93
CA GLN A 341 -17.68 4.63 19.47
C GLN A 341 -18.53 4.23 18.26
N LYS A 342 -17.93 3.57 17.27
CA LYS A 342 -18.62 3.06 16.08
C LYS A 342 -19.72 2.07 16.41
N ALA A 343 -19.50 1.20 17.41
CA ALA A 343 -20.47 0.20 17.83
C ALA A 343 -21.59 0.76 18.71
N LYS A 344 -21.40 1.94 19.33
CA LYS A 344 -22.25 2.48 20.40
C LYS A 344 -22.47 1.47 21.55
N LYS A 345 -21.42 0.74 21.92
CA LYS A 345 -21.44 -0.31 22.95
C LYS A 345 -20.33 -0.08 23.99
N ALA A 346 -20.48 -0.67 25.17
CA ALA A 346 -19.42 -0.72 26.17
C ALA A 346 -18.20 -1.52 25.67
N ASN A 347 -17.04 -1.33 26.32
CA ASN A 347 -15.78 -1.98 25.92
C ASN A 347 -15.89 -3.51 25.97
N SER A 348 -15.39 -4.19 24.93
CA SER A 348 -15.18 -5.64 24.92
C SER A 348 -13.88 -5.99 25.67
N ASN A 349 -13.75 -7.20 26.20
CA ASN A 349 -12.50 -7.60 26.86
C ASN A 349 -11.38 -7.94 25.86
N ASN A 350 -11.73 -8.41 24.66
CA ASN A 350 -10.76 -8.90 23.67
C ASN A 350 -11.06 -8.38 22.26
N TYR A 351 -10.00 -8.23 21.46
CA TYR A 351 -10.06 -7.99 20.02
C TYR A 351 -9.50 -9.20 19.25
N THR A 352 -9.92 -9.34 18.00
CA THR A 352 -9.45 -10.36 17.06
C THR A 352 -8.90 -9.67 15.82
N LEU A 353 -7.81 -10.20 15.26
CA LEU A 353 -7.19 -9.65 14.07
C LEU A 353 -7.50 -10.52 12.86
N TYR A 354 -7.55 -9.88 11.72
CA TYR A 354 -7.80 -10.54 10.44
C TYR A 354 -6.80 -10.05 9.42
N ARG A 355 -6.04 -10.97 8.81
CA ARG A 355 -5.32 -10.67 7.57
C ARG A 355 -6.32 -10.63 6.42
N SER A 356 -5.98 -9.92 5.35
CA SER A 356 -6.87 -9.80 4.19
C SER A 356 -6.22 -10.18 2.86
N GLU A 357 -7.03 -10.80 2.01
CA GLU A 357 -6.80 -10.85 0.57
C GLU A 357 -7.83 -9.96 -0.13
N VAL A 358 -7.41 -9.26 -1.18
CA VAL A 358 -8.28 -8.32 -1.90
C VAL A 358 -8.39 -8.70 -3.38
N ARG A 359 -9.55 -8.41 -3.97
CA ARG A 359 -9.81 -8.51 -5.40
C ARG A 359 -10.53 -7.25 -5.85
N HIS A 360 -10.06 -6.67 -6.96
CA HIS A 360 -10.55 -5.40 -7.50
C HIS A 360 -11.23 -5.63 -8.83
N PHE A 361 -12.39 -5.04 -9.01
CA PHE A 361 -13.23 -5.24 -10.19
C PHE A 361 -13.75 -3.90 -10.72
N LYS A 362 -13.80 -3.80 -12.04
CA LYS A 362 -14.56 -2.79 -12.76
C LYS A 362 -15.93 -3.37 -13.12
N ILE A 363 -16.98 -2.56 -13.02
CA ILE A 363 -18.36 -2.92 -13.38
C ILE A 363 -18.56 -2.80 -14.88
#